data_AF-A0A3G5T5B8-F1
#
_entry.id   AF-A0A3G5T5B8-F1
#
_cell.length_a   1.000
_cell.length_b   1.000
_cell.length_c   1.000
_cell.angle_alpha   90.00
_cell.angle_beta   90.00
_cell.angle_gamma   90.00
#
_symmetry.space_group_name_H-M   'P 1'
#
loop_
_entity.id
_entity.type
_entity.pdbx_description
1 polymer ?
#
loop_
_entity_poly.entity_id
_entity_poly.type
_entity_poly.pdbx_seq_one_letter_code
_entity_poly.pdbx_strand_id
1 'polypeptide(L)' 'MVGADSGSKFARATEYEFRHLRLPRTTSRRAARQLLSEHAEYGRWELARLRRYPDGSRKIVLRRKILRVQRAV' A
#
# COMPACT_ATOMS: atom_id res chain seq x y z
N MET A 1 -19.65 36.96 18.62
CA MET A 1 -18.29 36.92 18.04
C MET A 1 -17.89 35.45 17.96
N VAL A 2 -18.21 34.79 16.84
CA VAL A 2 -17.97 33.36 16.63
C VAL A 2 -16.74 33.24 15.74
N GLY A 3 -15.63 32.79 16.31
CA GLY A 3 -14.37 32.60 15.62
C GLY A 3 -13.62 31.49 16.32
N ALA A 4 -13.89 30.26 15.91
CA ALA A 4 -13.04 29.12 16.20
C ALA A 4 -12.98 28.27 14.94
N ASP A 5 -12.29 28.80 13.92
CA ASP A 5 -11.63 27.99 12.92
C ASP A 5 -10.53 27.17 13.61
N SER A 6 -10.92 26.12 14.35
CA SER A 6 -9.99 25.04 14.67
C SER A 6 -9.76 24.24 13.40
N GLY A 7 -9.00 24.83 12.47
CA GLY A 7 -8.31 24.11 11.42
C GLY A 7 -7.39 23.10 12.11
N SER A 8 -7.87 21.87 12.22
CA SER A 8 -7.18 20.78 12.89
C SER A 8 -5.73 20.71 12.39
N LYS A 9 -4.78 20.94 13.31
CA LYS A 9 -3.33 20.99 13.07
C LYS A 9 -2.74 19.67 12.54
N PHE A 10 -3.58 18.66 12.29
CA PHE A 10 -3.26 17.42 11.59
C PHE A 10 -3.48 17.50 10.07
N ALA A 11 -3.52 18.71 9.50
CA ALA A 11 -3.60 18.91 8.06
C ALA A 11 -2.44 18.16 7.36
N ARG A 12 -2.80 17.00 6.77
CA ARG A 12 -2.06 16.14 5.83
C ARG A 12 -1.16 15.05 6.42
N ALA A 13 -1.64 14.25 7.37
CA ALA A 13 -1.11 12.90 7.50
C ALA A 13 -1.31 12.16 6.15
N THR A 14 -0.23 11.73 5.49
CA THR A 14 -0.33 10.95 4.25
C THR A 14 -0.93 9.59 4.61
N GLU A 15 -2.17 9.37 4.20
CA GLU A 15 -2.82 8.07 4.39
C GLU A 15 -2.33 7.07 3.36
N TYR A 16 -2.12 5.84 3.82
CA TYR A 16 -1.71 4.72 2.99
C TYR A 16 -2.78 3.64 3.02
N GLU A 17 -3.08 3.08 1.86
CA GLU A 17 -3.81 1.83 1.76
C GLU A 17 -2.82 0.67 1.80
N PHE A 18 -3.17 -0.41 2.51
CA PHE A 18 -2.34 -1.60 2.61
C PHE A 18 -3.06 -2.80 2.00
N ARG A 19 -2.30 -3.63 1.27
CA ARG A 19 -2.79 -4.89 0.70
C ARG A 19 -1.89 -6.03 1.14
N HIS A 20 -2.51 -7.11 1.61
CA HIS A 20 -1.81 -8.33 2.01
C HIS A 20 -1.94 -9.40 0.93
N LEU A 21 -0.80 -9.93 0.49
CA LEU A 21 -0.73 -11.05 -0.43
C LEU A 21 -0.03 -12.22 0.23
N ARG A 22 -0.51 -13.43 -0.05
CA ARG A 22 0.14 -14.67 0.37
C ARG A 22 0.45 -15.49 -0.87
N LEU A 23 1.73 -15.73 -1.11
CA LEU A 23 2.19 -16.57 -2.22
C LEU A 23 2.54 -17.96 -1.69
N PRO A 24 1.96 -19.03 -2.25
CA PRO A 24 2.33 -20.40 -1.88
C PRO A 24 3.76 -20.73 -2.33
N ARG A 25 4.35 -21.77 -1.73
CA ARG A 25 5.72 -22.25 -2.05
C ARG A 25 5.92 -22.62 -3.52
N THR A 26 4.85 -23.02 -4.21
CA THR A 26 4.82 -23.34 -5.64
C THR A 26 5.06 -22.11 -6.52
N THR A 27 4.90 -20.90 -5.97
CA THR A 27 5.15 -19.67 -6.71
C THR A 27 6.65 -19.45 -6.88
N SER A 28 7.11 -19.54 -8.13
CA SER A 28 8.51 -19.27 -8.46
C SER A 28 8.91 -17.85 -8.07
N ARG A 29 10.22 -17.60 -7.91
CA ARG A 29 10.71 -16.24 -7.62
C ARG A 29 10.43 -15.27 -8.76
N ARG A 30 10.47 -15.76 -10.01
CA ARG A 30 10.19 -14.96 -11.21
C ARG A 30 8.72 -14.56 -11.28
N ALA A 31 7.81 -15.52 -11.09
CA ALA A 31 6.38 -15.25 -11.05
C ALA A 31 6.01 -14.26 -9.94
N ALA A 32 6.60 -14.42 -8.75
CA ALA A 32 6.39 -13.46 -7.66
C ALA A 32 6.87 -12.05 -8.01
N ARG A 33 8.03 -11.90 -8.67
CA ARG A 33 8.51 -10.58 -9.11
C ARG A 33 7.57 -9.96 -10.14
N GLN A 34 7.14 -10.73 -11.14
CA GLN A 34 6.23 -10.25 -12.17
C GLN A 34 4.91 -9.75 -11.56
N LEU A 35 4.30 -10.53 -10.66
CA LEU A 35 3.07 -10.14 -9.96
C LEU A 35 3.24 -8.84 -9.15
N LEU A 36 4.40 -8.65 -8.48
CA LEU A 36 4.67 -7.42 -7.75
C LEU A 36 4.89 -6.22 -8.68
N SER A 37 5.56 -6.44 -9.82
CA SER A 37 5.73 -5.42 -10.86
C SER A 37 4.38 -4.98 -11.44
N GLU A 38 3.49 -5.92 -11.77
CA GLU A 38 2.14 -5.62 -12.25
C GLU A 38 1.35 -4.79 -11.23
N HIS A 39 1.43 -5.13 -9.94
CA HIS A 39 0.81 -4.32 -8.90
C HIS A 39 1.41 -2.90 -8.80
N ALA A 40 2.72 -2.77 -8.95
CA ALA A 40 3.38 -1.47 -8.93
C ALA A 40 2.99 -0.60 -10.13
N GLU A 41 2.91 -1.21 -11.31
CA GLU A 41 2.63 -0.51 -12.56
C GLU A 41 1.16 -0.09 -12.64
N TYR A 42 0.22 -1.01 -12.44
CA TYR A 42 -1.21 -0.73 -12.63
C TYR A 42 -1.90 -0.17 -11.38
N GLY A 43 -1.44 -0.53 -10.19
CA GLY A 43 -2.08 -0.14 -8.94
C GLY A 43 -1.30 0.89 -8.13
N ARG A 44 -0.11 1.30 -8.60
CA ARG A 44 0.83 2.18 -7.89
C ARG A 44 1.17 1.65 -6.50
N TRP A 45 1.20 0.33 -6.37
CA TRP A 45 1.55 -0.36 -5.13
C TRP A 45 3.06 -0.44 -4.97
N GLU A 46 3.53 -0.15 -3.76
CA GLU A 46 4.92 -0.26 -3.37
C GLU A 46 5.10 -1.42 -2.39
N LEU A 47 6.21 -2.14 -2.46
CA LEU A 47 6.52 -3.20 -1.52
C LEU A 47 6.84 -2.61 -0.13
N ALA A 48 5.95 -2.83 0.83
CA ALA A 48 6.16 -2.39 2.21
C ALA A 48 6.88 -3.45 3.05
N ARG A 49 6.53 -4.73 2.87
CA ARG A 49 7.15 -5.84 3.60
C ARG A 49 7.10 -7.13 2.81
N LEU A 50 8.18 -7.90 2.85
CA LEU A 50 8.24 -9.27 2.34
C LEU A 50 8.77 -10.17 3.44
N ARG A 51 8.04 -11.25 3.75
CA ARG A 51 8.49 -12.31 4.66
C ARG A 51 8.39 -13.65 3.96
N ARG A 52 9.51 -14.37 3.89
CA ARG A 52 9.56 -15.77 3.45
C ARG A 52 9.51 -16.66 4.69
N TYR A 53 8.70 -17.72 4.63
CA TYR A 53 8.57 -18.70 5.69
C TYR A 53 9.34 -19.99 5.37
N PRO A 54 9.67 -20.81 6.37
CA PRO A 54 10.38 -22.08 6.18
C PRO A 54 9.65 -23.07 5.27
N ASP A 55 8.31 -23.05 5.28
CA ASP A 55 7.46 -23.85 4.38
C ASP A 55 7.57 -23.41 2.90
N GLY A 56 8.35 -22.36 2.62
CA GLY A 56 8.58 -21.81 1.29
C GLY A 56 7.53 -20.78 0.87
N SER A 57 6.46 -20.59 1.65
CA SER A 57 5.46 -19.57 1.39
C SER A 57 6.00 -18.16 1.65
N ARG A 58 5.33 -17.16 1.09
CA ARG A 58 5.71 -15.74 1.26
C ARG A 58 4.48 -14.94 1.65
N LYS A 59 4.62 -14.10 2.67
CA LYS A 59 3.63 -13.07 3.02
C LYS A 59 4.19 -11.72 2.63
N ILE A 60 3.38 -10.97 1.89
CA ILE A 60 3.75 -9.71 1.28
C ILE A 60 2.76 -8.66 1.73
N VAL A 61 3.27 -7.50 2.11
CA VAL A 61 2.50 -6.29 2.38
C VAL A 61 2.88 -5.28 1.31
N LEU A 62 1.88 -4.84 0.57
CA LEU A 62 1.97 -3.73 -0.36
C LEU A 62 1.33 -2.50 0.29
N ARG A 63 1.83 -1.31 -0.05
CA ARG A 63 1.22 -0.04 0.32
C ARG A 63 1.06 0.89 -0.88
N ARG A 64 0.05 1.75 -0.88
CA ARG A 64 -0.05 2.87 -1.83
C ARG A 64 -0.56 4.11 -1.11
N LYS A 65 -0.18 5.30 -1.58
CA LYS A 65 -0.68 6.56 -1.02
C LYS A 65 -2.13 6.79 -1.45
N ILE A 66 -2.99 7.16 -0.51
CA ILE A 66 -4.36 7.58 -0.79
C ILE A 66 -4.32 9.06 -1.16
N LEU A 67 -4.53 9.36 -2.44
CA LEU A 67 -4.64 10.73 -2.92
C LEU A 67 -6.06 11.23 -2.65
N ARG A 68 -6.24 11.97 -1.56
CA ARG A 68 -7.50 12.69 -1.32
C ARG A 68 -7.61 13.86 -2.29
N VAL A 69 -8.42 13.70 -3.34
CA VAL A 69 -8.77 14.82 -4.22
C VAL A 69 -9.72 15.72 -3.46
N GLN A 70 -9.23 16.87 -2.99
CA GLN A 70 -10.09 17.94 -2.50
C GLN A 70 -10.75 18.55 -3.73
N ARG A 71 -12.02 18.21 -3.97
CA ARG A 71 -12.80 18.91 -4.98
C ARG A 71 -13.17 20.28 -4.40
N ALA A 72 -12.55 21.33 -4.91
CA ALA A 72 -13.04 22.69 -4.70
C ALA A 72 -14.33 22.85 -5.51
N VAL A 73 -15.40 23.30 -4.84
CA VAL A 73 -16.67 23.73 -5.43
C VAL A 73 -16.66 25.24 -5.58
#